data_AF-A0A6V7GVT6-F1
#
_entry.id   AF-A0A6V7GVT6-F1
#
_cell.length_a   1.000
_cell.length_b   1.000
_cell.length_c   1.000
_cell.angle_alpha   90.00
_cell.angle_beta   90.00
_cell.angle_gamma   90.00
#
_symmetry.space_group_name_H-M   'P 1'
#
loop_
_entity.id
_entity.type
_entity.pdbx_description
1 polymer ?
#
loop_
_entity_poly.entity_id
_entity_poly.type
_entity_poly.pdbx_seq_one_letter_code
_entity_poly.pdbx_strand_id
1 'polypeptide(L)'
;IVLNFTTIGQSANVFMTLLHILGKVIQYITDSWYTSPHLYDLLHKYKTNAFGTVWKNRKDMPHIEGNMRKGKFDYRCTNNLLALRWRDKKDVWMLTSAHEPTIIEARRINYITGSQKLKLECADYNIKMGSVDRVDMVLSTINSSRKCLK
;
A
#
# COMPACT_ATOMS: atom_id res chain seq x y z
N ILE A 1 -23.44 -0.96 -9.40
CA ILE A 1 -23.18 0.02 -8.31
C ILE A 1 -22.75 1.32 -8.98
N VAL A 2 -23.68 2.26 -9.17
CA VAL A 2 -23.35 3.60 -9.67
C VAL A 2 -23.14 4.45 -8.43
N LEU A 3 -21.88 4.72 -8.10
CA LEU A 3 -21.53 5.64 -7.02
C LEU A 3 -21.14 6.96 -7.67
N ASN A 4 -21.80 8.04 -7.28
CA ASN A 4 -21.39 9.39 -7.68
C ASN A 4 -20.08 9.73 -6.94
N PHE A 5 -18.96 9.56 -7.63
CA PHE A 5 -17.61 9.69 -7.07
C PHE A 5 -17.02 11.12 -7.15
N THR A 6 -17.85 12.15 -7.19
CA THR A 6 -17.38 13.54 -7.40
C THR A 6 -16.50 14.08 -6.26
N THR A 7 -16.44 13.40 -5.10
CA THR A 7 -15.74 13.90 -3.89
C THR A 7 -14.48 13.16 -3.48
N ILE A 8 -14.10 12.05 -4.16
CA ILE A 8 -13.15 11.06 -3.62
C ILE A 8 -11.71 11.26 -4.20
N GLY A 9 -11.57 12.16 -5.18
CA GLY A 9 -10.31 12.53 -5.82
C GLY A 9 -9.96 11.65 -7.02
N GLN A 10 -9.08 12.15 -7.90
CA GLN A 10 -8.80 11.53 -9.20
C GLN A 10 -8.32 10.08 -9.08
N SER A 11 -7.38 9.81 -8.16
CA SER A 11 -6.82 8.46 -7.98
C SER A 11 -7.88 7.45 -7.54
N ALA A 12 -8.77 7.87 -6.65
CA ALA A 12 -9.84 7.03 -6.16
C ALA A 12 -10.90 6.78 -7.25
N ASN A 13 -11.19 7.78 -8.09
CA ASN A 13 -12.09 7.60 -9.22
C ASN A 13 -11.56 6.55 -10.21
N VAL A 14 -10.26 6.63 -10.56
CA VAL A 14 -9.62 5.61 -11.41
C VAL A 14 -9.69 4.24 -10.73
N PHE A 15 -9.35 4.18 -9.44
CA PHE A 15 -9.41 2.92 -8.68
C PHE A 15 -10.81 2.30 -8.67
N MET A 16 -11.85 3.10 -8.47
CA MET A 16 -13.23 2.61 -8.43
C MET A 16 -13.71 2.13 -9.80
N THR A 17 -13.29 2.78 -10.88
CA THR A 17 -13.52 2.28 -12.25
C THR A 17 -12.84 0.92 -12.46
N LEU A 18 -11.60 0.78 -12.01
CA LEU A 18 -10.89 -0.51 -12.06
C LEU A 18 -11.59 -1.57 -11.22
N LEU A 19 -12.06 -1.23 -10.02
CA LEU A 19 -12.80 -2.14 -9.13
C LEU A 19 -14.09 -2.64 -9.79
N HIS A 20 -14.78 -1.78 -10.55
CA HIS A 20 -15.97 -2.18 -11.29
C HIS A 20 -15.67 -3.27 -12.33
N ILE A 21 -14.52 -3.18 -13.00
CA ILE A 21 -14.09 -4.12 -14.03
C ILE A 21 -13.52 -5.40 -13.42
N LEU A 22 -12.66 -5.26 -12.41
CA LEU A 22 -11.97 -6.39 -11.76
C LEU A 22 -12.89 -7.18 -10.82
N GLY A 23 -14.02 -6.60 -10.41
CA GLY A 23 -14.94 -7.19 -9.45
C GLY A 23 -14.41 -7.16 -8.02
N LYS A 24 -15.26 -7.54 -7.08
CA LYS A 24 -14.93 -7.54 -5.66
C LYS A 24 -13.96 -8.68 -5.33
N VAL A 25 -12.83 -8.34 -4.73
CA VAL A 25 -11.87 -9.30 -4.16
C VAL A 25 -11.72 -9.10 -2.65
N ILE A 26 -11.10 -10.08 -1.98
CA ILE A 26 -10.85 -10.05 -0.53
C ILE A 26 -9.89 -8.90 -0.16
N GLN A 27 -8.83 -8.68 -0.97
CA GLN A 27 -7.78 -7.72 -0.67
C GLN A 27 -7.17 -7.11 -1.94
N TYR A 28 -7.02 -5.79 -1.96
CA TYR A 28 -6.21 -5.08 -2.96
C TYR A 28 -4.87 -4.65 -2.40
N ILE A 29 -3.88 -4.56 -3.29
CA ILE A 29 -2.54 -4.08 -2.96
C ILE A 29 -2.22 -2.93 -3.90
N THR A 30 -1.95 -1.76 -3.36
CA THR A 30 -1.89 -0.53 -4.16
C THR A 30 -0.60 0.24 -3.93
N ASP A 31 -0.18 0.96 -4.96
CA ASP A 31 0.91 1.92 -4.85
C ASP A 31 0.48 3.22 -4.12
N SER A 32 1.44 4.11 -3.90
CA SER A 32 1.23 5.39 -3.23
C SER A 32 0.30 6.39 -3.94
N TRP A 33 0.09 6.23 -5.25
CA TRP A 33 -0.80 7.11 -6.01
C TRP A 33 -2.27 6.79 -5.72
N TYR A 34 -2.62 5.52 -5.64
CA TYR A 34 -4.00 5.08 -5.32
C TYR A 34 -4.30 5.07 -3.83
N THR A 35 -3.29 4.95 -2.96
CA THR A 35 -3.51 4.79 -1.52
C THR A 35 -3.94 6.09 -0.84
N SER A 36 -5.06 6.05 -0.11
CA SER A 36 -5.49 7.14 0.77
C SER A 36 -6.42 6.63 1.89
N PRO A 37 -6.45 7.31 3.06
CA PRO A 37 -7.37 6.98 4.15
C PRO A 37 -8.83 6.92 3.67
N HIS A 38 -9.29 7.96 2.98
CA HIS A 38 -10.67 8.03 2.51
C HIS A 38 -11.08 6.88 1.57
N LEU A 39 -10.21 6.53 0.59
CA LEU A 39 -10.48 5.40 -0.29
C LEU A 39 -10.54 4.08 0.48
N TYR A 40 -9.58 3.83 1.36
CA TYR A 40 -9.51 2.56 2.08
C TYR A 40 -10.67 2.37 3.05
N ASP A 41 -11.11 3.46 3.69
CA ASP A 41 -12.29 3.46 4.55
C ASP A 41 -13.56 3.14 3.74
N LEU A 42 -13.66 3.68 2.52
CA LEU A 42 -14.73 3.35 1.57
C LEU A 42 -14.68 1.88 1.16
N LEU A 43 -13.51 1.36 0.78
CA LEU A 43 -13.34 -0.06 0.41
C LEU A 43 -13.70 -1.00 1.56
N HIS A 44 -13.28 -0.66 2.78
CA HIS A 44 -13.62 -1.43 3.98
C HIS A 44 -15.14 -1.47 4.21
N LYS A 45 -15.86 -0.36 4.00
CA LYS A 45 -17.34 -0.33 4.06
C LYS A 45 -17.98 -1.26 3.03
N TYR A 46 -17.36 -1.47 1.87
CA TYR A 46 -17.77 -2.45 0.87
C TYR A 46 -17.27 -3.88 1.14
N LYS A 47 -16.70 -4.14 2.32
CA LYS A 47 -16.10 -5.41 2.76
C LYS A 47 -14.98 -5.86 1.82
N THR A 48 -14.11 -4.93 1.48
CA THR A 48 -12.91 -5.16 0.69
C THR A 48 -11.74 -4.54 1.41
N ASN A 49 -10.73 -5.35 1.71
CA ASN A 49 -9.54 -4.87 2.39
C ASN A 49 -8.54 -4.30 1.37
N ALA A 50 -7.68 -3.39 1.83
CA ALA A 50 -6.61 -2.84 1.01
C ALA A 50 -5.38 -2.54 1.84
N PHE A 51 -4.21 -2.60 1.21
CA PHE A 51 -2.97 -2.12 1.83
C PHE A 51 -1.95 -1.67 0.81
N GLY A 52 -1.14 -0.69 1.18
CA GLY A 52 -0.26 -0.05 0.24
C GLY A 52 0.71 0.91 0.88
N THR A 53 1.68 1.36 0.09
CA THR A 53 2.48 2.53 0.45
C THR A 53 1.63 3.78 0.32
N VAL A 54 1.87 4.82 1.12
CA VAL A 54 1.12 6.07 1.09
C VAL A 54 2.06 7.25 1.17
N TRP A 55 1.69 8.41 0.61
CA TRP A 55 2.43 9.63 0.85
C TRP A 55 2.09 10.23 2.21
N LYS A 56 3.11 10.70 2.95
CA LYS A 56 2.92 11.31 4.27
C LYS A 56 1.93 12.48 4.28
N ASN A 57 1.89 13.25 3.19
CA ASN A 57 1.06 14.45 3.06
C ASN A 57 -0.31 14.15 2.43
N ARG A 58 -0.72 12.88 2.35
CA ARG A 58 -2.05 12.52 1.86
C ARG A 58 -3.09 13.07 2.85
N LYS A 59 -4.20 13.59 2.34
CA LYS A 59 -5.30 14.08 3.17
C LYS A 59 -5.75 13.00 4.17
N ASP A 60 -6.06 13.42 5.39
CA ASP A 60 -6.53 12.59 6.51
C ASP A 60 -5.50 11.57 7.04
N MET A 61 -4.22 11.68 6.66
CA MET A 61 -3.16 10.90 7.28
C MET A 61 -2.86 11.37 8.70
N PRO A 62 -2.66 10.46 9.67
CA PRO A 62 -2.29 10.83 11.02
C PRO A 62 -0.87 11.40 11.07
N HIS A 63 -0.66 12.37 11.98
CA HIS A 63 0.68 12.85 12.28
C HIS A 63 1.44 11.80 13.11
N ILE A 64 2.56 11.33 12.55
CA ILE A 64 3.52 10.46 13.22
C ILE A 64 4.86 11.21 13.19
N GLU A 65 5.12 11.96 14.24
CA GLU A 65 6.28 12.85 14.35
C GLU A 65 7.48 12.17 15.01
N GLY A 66 8.58 12.90 15.15
CA GLY A 66 9.80 12.44 15.81
C GLY A 66 10.82 11.79 14.90
N ASN A 67 12.06 11.75 15.40
CA ASN A 67 13.20 11.14 14.73
C ASN A 67 13.24 9.65 15.06
N MET A 68 12.86 8.82 14.09
CA MET A 68 12.98 7.37 14.21
C MET A 68 14.41 6.91 13.90
N ARG A 69 14.89 5.90 14.62
CA ARG A 69 16.12 5.18 14.27
C ARG A 69 15.85 4.21 13.12
N LYS A 70 16.88 3.93 12.32
CA LYS A 70 16.79 2.89 11.28
C LYS A 70 16.36 1.56 11.88
N GLY A 71 15.40 0.90 11.24
CA GLY A 71 14.81 -0.36 11.69
C GLY A 71 13.70 -0.20 12.73
N LYS A 72 13.40 1.01 13.21
CA LYS A 72 12.26 1.28 14.09
C LYS A 72 11.05 1.77 13.29
N PHE A 73 9.87 1.50 13.84
CA PHE A 73 8.60 1.89 13.28
C PHE A 73 7.72 2.50 14.37
N ASP A 74 6.76 3.34 13.95
CA ASP A 74 5.69 3.88 14.77
C ASP A 74 4.38 3.80 13.96
N TYR A 75 3.25 3.63 14.64
CA TYR A 75 1.97 3.41 13.99
C TYR A 75 0.82 4.11 14.72
N ARG A 76 -0.24 4.40 13.97
CA ARG A 76 -1.51 4.90 14.49
C ARG A 76 -2.62 4.04 13.90
N CYS A 77 -3.55 3.60 14.74
CA CYS A 77 -4.70 2.83 14.30
C CYS A 77 -5.99 3.57 14.63
N THR A 78 -6.98 3.30 13.80
CA THR A 78 -8.41 3.50 14.08
C THR A 78 -9.04 2.11 14.14
N ASN A 79 -10.37 2.06 14.28
CA ASN A 79 -11.08 0.78 14.29
C ASN A 79 -10.89 -0.03 12.98
N ASN A 80 -10.69 0.65 11.84
CA ASN A 80 -10.67 0.01 10.52
C ASN A 80 -9.36 0.19 9.75
N LEU A 81 -8.52 1.16 10.14
CA LEU A 81 -7.30 1.51 9.41
C LEU A 81 -6.09 1.55 10.34
N LEU A 82 -4.98 1.00 9.87
CA LEU A 82 -3.66 1.09 10.46
C LEU A 82 -2.75 1.90 9.53
N ALA A 83 -2.23 3.01 10.03
CA ALA A 83 -1.19 3.82 9.40
C ALA A 83 0.16 3.53 10.08
N LEU A 84 1.17 3.25 9.27
CA LEU A 84 2.50 2.86 9.73
C LEU A 84 3.55 3.77 9.10
N ARG A 85 4.52 4.20 9.92
CA ARG A 85 5.77 4.82 9.50
C ARG A 85 6.92 3.91 9.89
N TRP A 86 7.76 3.51 8.93
CA TRP A 86 8.97 2.73 9.18
C TRP A 86 10.19 3.41 8.56
N ARG A 87 11.31 3.46 9.28
CA ARG A 87 12.55 4.04 8.75
C ARG A 87 13.54 2.96 8.36
N ASP A 88 13.84 2.85 7.08
CA ASP A 88 15.02 2.14 6.59
C ASP A 88 16.11 3.16 6.19
N LYS A 89 16.46 3.29 4.90
CA LYS A 89 17.28 4.41 4.40
C LYS A 89 16.51 5.73 4.42
N LYS A 90 15.20 5.65 4.17
CA LYS A 90 14.25 6.76 4.18
C LYS A 90 13.01 6.32 4.97
N ASP A 91 12.20 7.28 5.35
CA ASP A 91 10.89 7.00 5.94
C ASP A 91 9.96 6.46 4.85
N VAL A 92 9.38 5.29 5.12
CA VAL A 92 8.35 4.66 4.31
C VAL A 92 7.06 4.72 5.11
N TRP A 93 5.99 5.14 4.43
CA TRP A 93 4.67 5.21 5.00
C TRP A 93 3.78 4.16 4.36
N MET A 94 2.99 3.50 5.18
CA MET A 94 2.06 2.47 4.77
C MET A 94 0.69 2.72 5.38
N LEU A 95 -0.34 2.31 4.67
CA LEU A 95 -1.72 2.31 5.14
C LEU A 95 -2.31 0.93 4.88
N THR A 96 -3.13 0.44 5.79
CA THR A 96 -3.81 -0.84 5.62
C THR A 96 -5.14 -0.90 6.36
N SER A 97 -6.13 -1.55 5.76
CA SER A 97 -7.37 -1.99 6.41
C SER A 97 -7.43 -3.50 6.66
N ALA A 98 -6.31 -4.20 6.42
CA ALA A 98 -6.28 -5.65 6.34
C ALA A 98 -5.47 -6.32 7.46
N HIS A 99 -4.61 -5.55 8.13
CA HIS A 99 -3.64 -6.08 9.08
C HIS A 99 -3.83 -5.39 10.44
N GLU A 100 -3.51 -6.14 11.48
CA GLU A 100 -3.40 -5.64 12.84
C GLU A 100 -1.97 -5.11 13.11
N PRO A 101 -1.76 -4.30 14.17
CA PRO A 101 -0.43 -3.83 14.56
C PRO A 101 0.43 -4.94 15.19
N THR A 102 0.47 -6.11 14.56
CA THR A 102 1.18 -7.30 15.07
C THR A 102 2.61 -7.34 14.56
N ILE A 103 3.54 -7.52 15.48
CA ILE A 103 4.97 -7.66 15.20
C ILE A 103 5.26 -9.12 14.89
N ILE A 104 5.87 -9.36 13.73
CA ILE A 104 6.30 -10.68 13.28
C ILE A 104 7.81 -10.72 13.06
N GLU A 105 8.36 -11.92 13.09
CA GLU A 105 9.75 -12.14 12.71
C GLU A 105 9.91 -12.01 11.19
N ALA A 106 10.89 -11.21 10.78
CA ALA A 106 11.27 -11.07 9.39
C ALA A 106 12.23 -12.19 9.00
N ARG A 107 12.09 -12.67 7.76
CA ARG A 107 13.05 -13.60 7.12
C ARG A 107 14.51 -13.16 7.14
N ARG A 108 14.79 -11.88 7.42
CA ARG A 108 16.15 -11.33 7.48
C ARG A 108 16.69 -11.40 8.90
N ILE A 109 17.89 -11.94 9.01
CA ILE A 109 18.64 -12.04 10.27
C ILE A 109 19.50 -10.79 10.48
N ASN A 110 19.74 -10.42 11.73
CA ASN A 110 20.78 -9.49 12.10
C ASN A 110 22.11 -10.25 12.27
N TYR A 111 23.02 -10.05 11.32
CA TYR A 111 24.32 -10.73 11.28
C TYR A 111 25.19 -10.54 12.52
N ILE A 112 25.00 -9.46 13.29
CA ILE A 112 25.77 -9.19 14.51
C ILE A 112 25.23 -10.03 15.68
N THR A 113 23.92 -10.13 15.80
CA THR A 113 23.25 -10.74 16.97
C THR A 113 22.73 -12.15 16.71
N GLY A 114 22.74 -12.63 15.47
CA GLY A 114 22.15 -13.91 15.05
C GLY A 114 20.61 -13.98 15.10
N SER A 115 19.94 -12.98 15.68
CA SER A 115 18.47 -12.93 15.82
C SER A 115 17.72 -12.51 14.55
N GLN A 116 16.47 -12.96 14.41
CA GLN A 116 15.57 -12.47 13.36
C GLN A 116 15.19 -11.00 13.59
N LYS A 117 15.11 -10.21 12.52
CA LYS A 117 14.66 -8.82 12.62
C LYS A 117 13.16 -8.79 12.83
N LEU A 118 12.68 -7.91 13.70
CA LEU A 118 11.24 -7.71 13.88
C LEU A 118 10.69 -6.73 12.84
N LYS A 119 9.48 -6.98 12.34
CA LYS A 119 8.73 -6.08 11.44
C LYS A 119 7.23 -6.18 11.72
N LEU A 120 6.46 -5.22 11.26
CA LEU A 120 5.00 -5.36 11.23
C LEU A 120 4.57 -6.29 10.08
N GLU A 121 3.45 -6.98 10.26
CA GLU A 121 2.89 -7.90 9.26
C GLU A 121 2.72 -7.25 7.88
N CYS A 122 2.17 -6.04 7.85
CA CYS A 122 1.96 -5.31 6.59
C CYS A 122 3.25 -5.00 5.80
N ALA A 123 4.43 -5.12 6.42
CA ALA A 123 5.72 -4.96 5.72
C ALA A 123 6.02 -6.05 4.68
N ASP A 124 5.16 -7.08 4.54
CA ASP A 124 5.19 -8.04 3.43
C ASP A 124 4.73 -7.48 2.08
N TYR A 125 4.41 -6.19 2.00
CA TYR A 125 4.11 -5.46 0.77
C TYR A 125 5.08 -5.78 -0.38
N ASN A 126 6.39 -5.81 -0.14
CA ASN A 126 7.38 -6.08 -1.20
C ASN A 126 7.26 -7.48 -1.82
N ILE A 127 6.70 -8.46 -1.09
CA ILE A 127 6.49 -9.81 -1.62
C ILE A 127 5.26 -9.83 -2.53
N LYS A 128 4.20 -9.15 -2.11
CA LYS A 128 2.89 -9.20 -2.76
C LYS A 128 2.72 -8.17 -3.88
N MET A 129 3.52 -7.10 -3.88
CA MET A 129 3.57 -6.12 -4.96
C MET A 129 4.43 -6.54 -6.15
N GLY A 130 4.26 -5.84 -7.26
CA GLY A 130 5.04 -6.02 -8.48
C GLY A 130 4.44 -6.99 -9.48
N SER A 131 3.23 -7.53 -9.22
CA SER A 131 2.53 -8.37 -10.20
C SER A 131 2.25 -7.62 -11.50
N VAL A 132 1.82 -6.36 -11.41
CA VAL A 132 1.61 -5.49 -12.58
C VAL A 132 2.94 -5.24 -13.30
N ASP A 133 3.97 -4.81 -12.57
CA ASP A 133 5.31 -4.56 -13.14
C ASP A 133 5.91 -5.79 -13.83
N ARG A 134 5.68 -6.99 -13.30
CA ARG A 134 6.13 -8.25 -13.92
C ARG A 134 5.43 -8.52 -15.23
N VAL A 135 4.12 -8.26 -15.30
CA VAL A 135 3.35 -8.38 -16.54
C VAL A 135 3.87 -7.36 -17.56
N ASP A 136 4.06 -6.10 -17.15
CA ASP A 136 4.59 -5.04 -18.02
C ASP A 136 6.00 -5.37 -18.53
N MET A 137 6.86 -5.95 -17.69
CA MET A 137 8.19 -6.41 -18.08
C MET A 137 8.11 -7.49 -19.18
N VAL A 138 7.25 -8.49 -19.01
CA VAL A 138 7.05 -9.54 -20.03
C VAL A 138 6.48 -8.94 -21.31
N LEU A 139 5.45 -8.08 -21.19
CA LEU A 139 4.84 -7.37 -22.32
C LEU A 139 5.87 -6.54 -23.07
N SER A 140 6.74 -5.80 -22.38
CA SER A 140 7.79 -4.99 -23.01
C SER A 140 8.79 -5.82 -23.80
N THR A 141 8.99 -7.08 -23.40
CA THR A 141 9.92 -8.00 -24.07
C THR A 141 9.31 -8.61 -25.33
N ILE A 142 8.01 -8.89 -25.31
CA ILE A 142 7.30 -9.49 -26.46
C ILE A 142 6.73 -8.45 -27.44
N ASN A 143 6.44 -7.23 -26.96
CA ASN A 143 5.79 -6.20 -27.76
C ASN A 143 6.77 -5.62 -28.78
N SER A 144 6.47 -5.85 -30.06
CA SER A 144 7.17 -5.25 -31.20
C SER A 144 6.67 -3.83 -31.48
N SER A 145 6.73 -2.96 -30.48
CA SER A 145 6.28 -1.57 -30.61
C SER A 145 7.17 -0.84 -31.62
N ARG A 146 6.57 -0.39 -32.74
CA ARG A 146 7.28 0.39 -33.76
C ARG A 146 7.09 1.88 -33.52
N LYS A 147 8.13 2.68 -33.78
CA LYS A 147 8.00 4.14 -33.81
C LYS A 147 6.98 4.52 -34.89
N CYS A 148 6.01 5.35 -34.53
CA CYS A 148 4.99 5.87 -35.43
C CYS A 148 4.96 7.39 -35.28
N LEU A 149 4.93 8.11 -36.41
CA LEU A 149 4.60 9.53 -36.45
C LEU A 149 3.06 9.61 -36.38
N LYS A 150 2.52 9.64 -35.18
CA LYS A 150 1.13 10.06 -34.96
C LYS A 150 1.07 11.58 -34.99
#